data_AF-A0A8T4JQ03-F1
#
_entry.id   AF-A0A8T4JQ03-F1
#
_cell.length_a   1.000
_cell.length_b   1.000
_cell.length_c   1.000
_cell.angle_alpha   90.00
_cell.angle_beta   90.00
_cell.angle_gamma   90.00
#
_symmetry.space_group_name_H-M   'P 1'
#
loop_
_entity.id
_entity.type
_entity.pdbx_description
1 polymer ?
#
loop_
_entity_poly.entity_id
_entity_poly.type
_entity_poly.pdbx_seq_one_letter_code
_entity_poly.pdbx_strand_id
1 'polypeptide(L)'
;MPRKRKRKPLCHKNGSLIGIDESNNGFSYCSCNPFHNSRSYVTIAGYFMTHDQHLEYNSKNKESKKGVFRDFIDVDEGLIRAKDFLEENPDFYYLSISKAEAQKTDMHTLRARAAATIALKFLSDYDVDPEKTTIVMDDLNKYQRNHLKRRMHKLPQFTIPTDKDSFSYRVNKKLDQIFCESGITTRHLSRENADKEISAVIKADLVAFYLSALNFCGNEKEWYYDHRRLDLKDLDSLVKEVASCKLI
;
A
#
# COMPACT_ATOMS: atom_id res chain seq x y z
N MET A 1 1.65 21.17 23.57
CA MET A 1 1.85 19.70 23.59
C MET A 1 0.60 19.03 23.01
N PRO A 2 0.66 18.36 21.85
CA PRO A 2 -0.51 17.73 21.26
C PRO A 2 -0.86 16.47 22.08
N ARG A 3 -2.09 16.43 22.59
CA ARG A 3 -2.63 15.30 23.36
C ARG A 3 -2.86 14.11 22.42
N LYS A 4 -2.11 13.01 22.59
CA LYS A 4 -2.44 11.70 21.99
C LYS A 4 -3.84 11.29 22.48
N ARG A 5 -4.86 11.46 21.65
CA ARG A 5 -6.20 10.93 21.91
C ARG A 5 -6.12 9.41 21.84
N LYS A 6 -6.15 8.74 22.99
CA LYS A 6 -6.46 7.30 23.05
C LYS A 6 -7.90 7.12 22.59
N ARG A 7 -8.11 6.76 21.32
CA ARG A 7 -9.41 6.36 20.81
C ARG A 7 -9.81 5.06 21.51
N LYS A 8 -11.00 5.02 22.11
CA LYS A 8 -11.57 3.78 22.65
C LYS A 8 -11.90 2.83 21.48
N PRO A 9 -11.64 1.52 21.61
CA PRO A 9 -11.94 0.57 20.56
C PRO A 9 -13.46 0.39 20.45
N LEU A 10 -13.99 0.68 19.26
CA LEU A 10 -15.34 0.27 18.87
C LEU A 10 -15.24 -1.18 18.40
N CYS A 11 -15.66 -2.11 19.27
CA CYS A 11 -15.85 -3.50 18.88
C CYS A 11 -17.03 -3.58 17.90
N HIS A 12 -16.74 -3.49 16.60
CA HIS A 12 -17.75 -3.58 15.54
C HIS A 12 -18.10 -5.04 15.28
N LYS A 13 -19.42 -5.35 15.28
CA LYS A 13 -19.97 -6.68 14.97
C LYS A 13 -19.71 -7.11 13.51
N ASN A 14 -19.34 -6.16 12.65
CA ASN A 14 -18.98 -6.38 11.26
C ASN A 14 -17.49 -6.04 11.10
N GLY A 15 -16.75 -6.94 10.46
CA GLY A 15 -15.29 -6.94 10.43
C GLY A 15 -14.60 -5.66 9.92
N SER A 16 -13.35 -5.47 10.35
CA SER A 16 -12.49 -4.36 9.88
C SER A 16 -11.89 -4.66 8.51
N LEU A 17 -11.54 -3.63 7.75
CA LEU A 17 -10.88 -3.74 6.45
C LEU A 17 -9.53 -3.02 6.46
N ILE A 18 -8.51 -3.67 5.92
CA ILE A 18 -7.22 -3.05 5.60
C ILE A 18 -7.06 -3.11 4.09
N GLY A 19 -7.06 -1.97 3.42
CA GLY A 19 -6.73 -1.88 2.01
C GLY A 19 -5.25 -1.61 1.84
N ILE A 20 -4.59 -2.22 0.86
CA ILE A 20 -3.19 -1.96 0.52
C ILE A 20 -3.09 -1.73 -0.98
N ASP A 21 -2.39 -0.67 -1.37
CA ASP A 21 -2.09 -0.39 -2.77
C ASP A 21 -0.71 0.28 -2.90
N GLU A 22 -0.23 0.38 -4.14
CA GLU A 22 1.08 0.89 -4.49
C GLU A 22 1.02 1.96 -5.58
N SER A 23 1.70 3.07 -5.32
CA SER A 23 1.91 4.12 -6.30
C SER A 23 3.31 4.03 -6.91
N ASN A 24 3.46 4.67 -8.07
CA ASN A 24 4.72 4.83 -8.77
C ASN A 24 5.31 3.53 -9.37
N ASN A 25 4.44 2.57 -9.70
CA ASN A 25 4.80 1.29 -10.32
C ASN A 25 5.34 1.42 -11.75
N GLY A 26 5.11 2.57 -12.40
CA GLY A 26 5.63 2.92 -13.72
C GLY A 26 7.14 3.19 -13.73
N PHE A 27 7.82 3.08 -12.58
CA PHE A 27 9.27 3.05 -12.52
C PHE A 27 9.84 1.92 -13.38
N SER A 28 10.20 2.26 -14.61
CA SER A 28 11.10 1.41 -15.38
C SER A 28 12.47 1.52 -14.72
N TYR A 29 12.97 0.42 -14.16
CA TYR A 29 14.33 0.33 -13.63
C TYR A 29 15.41 0.70 -14.67
N CYS A 30 15.02 0.67 -15.96
CA CYS A 30 15.80 1.04 -17.14
C CYS A 30 15.47 2.44 -17.69
N SER A 31 14.69 3.27 -16.99
CA SER A 31 14.39 4.63 -17.43
C SER A 31 15.66 5.48 -17.40
N CYS A 32 16.08 5.98 -18.58
CA CYS A 32 17.20 6.90 -18.75
C CYS A 32 16.81 8.37 -18.45
N ASN A 33 15.63 8.61 -17.87
CA ASN A 33 15.14 9.96 -17.65
C ASN A 33 16.01 10.67 -16.59
N PRO A 34 16.72 11.76 -16.94
CA PRO A 34 17.63 12.47 -16.03
C PRO A 34 16.91 13.16 -14.86
N PHE A 35 15.58 13.31 -14.94
CA PHE A 35 14.76 13.80 -13.81
C PHE A 35 14.41 12.71 -12.79
N HIS A 36 14.66 11.43 -13.10
CA HIS A 36 14.50 10.31 -12.17
C HIS A 36 15.82 10.02 -11.45
N ASN A 37 16.15 10.87 -10.48
CA ASN A 37 17.31 10.69 -9.61
C ASN A 37 17.21 9.41 -8.76
N SER A 38 18.34 9.03 -8.15
CA SER A 38 18.52 7.93 -7.18
C SER A 38 17.51 7.87 -6.00
N ARG A 39 16.65 8.88 -5.85
CA ARG A 39 15.54 9.00 -4.88
C ARG A 39 14.22 8.43 -5.40
N SER A 40 14.31 7.40 -6.21
CA SER A 40 13.15 6.80 -6.84
C SER A 40 12.66 5.63 -6.01
N TYR A 41 11.41 5.73 -5.52
CA TYR A 41 10.81 4.73 -4.64
C TYR A 41 9.47 4.25 -5.18
N VAL A 42 9.17 2.96 -4.98
CA VAL A 42 7.79 2.47 -5.01
C VAL A 42 7.21 2.70 -3.61
N THR A 43 6.10 3.42 -3.53
CA THR A 43 5.41 3.68 -2.26
C THR A 43 4.27 2.69 -2.12
N ILE A 44 4.31 1.88 -1.07
CA ILE A 44 3.23 0.96 -0.69
C ILE A 44 2.57 1.56 0.53
N ALA A 45 1.26 1.76 0.46
CA ALA A 45 0.49 2.27 1.58
C ALA A 45 -0.61 1.28 1.94
N GLY A 46 -0.96 1.25 3.22
CA GLY A 46 -2.20 0.64 3.67
C GLY A 46 -3.08 1.64 4.40
N TYR A 47 -4.38 1.41 4.32
CA TYR A 47 -5.40 2.22 4.96
C TYR A 47 -6.37 1.35 5.73
N PHE A 48 -6.61 1.69 6.98
CA PHE A 48 -7.54 0.99 7.84
C PHE A 48 -8.92 1.63 7.79
N MET A 49 -9.96 0.81 7.66
CA MET A 49 -11.35 1.23 7.76
C MET A 49 -12.13 0.29 8.66
N THR A 50 -12.94 0.85 9.55
CA THR A 50 -14.01 0.09 10.19
C THR A 50 -15.13 -0.19 9.20
N HIS A 51 -16.00 -1.15 9.52
CA HIS A 51 -17.16 -1.46 8.69
C HIS A 51 -18.07 -0.24 8.47
N ASP A 52 -18.32 0.54 9.52
CA ASP A 52 -19.19 1.72 9.43
C ASP A 52 -18.61 2.78 8.50
N GLN A 53 -17.29 3.00 8.55
CA GLN A 53 -16.60 3.89 7.63
C GLN A 53 -16.69 3.40 6.17
N HIS A 54 -16.62 2.08 5.95
CA HIS A 54 -16.77 1.51 4.60
C HIS A 54 -18.17 1.77 4.04
N LEU A 55 -19.22 1.57 4.85
CA LEU A 55 -20.60 1.85 4.46
C LEU A 55 -20.82 3.33 4.14
N GLU A 56 -20.29 4.22 4.98
CA GLU A 56 -20.39 5.66 4.78
C GLU A 56 -19.67 6.12 3.52
N TYR A 57 -18.48 5.57 3.24
CA TYR A 57 -17.72 5.92 2.04
C TYR A 57 -18.49 5.61 0.76
N ASN A 58 -19.16 4.45 0.70
CA ASN A 58 -19.98 4.07 -0.45
C ASN A 58 -21.17 5.00 -0.69
N SER A 59 -21.56 5.82 0.30
CA SER A 59 -22.63 6.80 0.20
C SER A 59 -22.18 8.20 -0.23
N LYS A 60 -20.87 8.49 -0.25
CA LYS A 60 -20.30 9.82 -0.57
C LYS A 60 -19.71 9.89 -2.00
N ASN A 61 -19.58 11.11 -2.53
CA ASN A 61 -18.91 11.35 -3.83
C ASN A 61 -17.47 10.78 -3.80
N LYS A 62 -17.11 10.00 -4.83
CA LYS A 62 -15.79 9.35 -4.92
C LYS A 62 -14.67 10.39 -4.99
N GLU A 63 -13.71 10.25 -4.08
CA GLU A 63 -12.48 11.03 -4.08
C GLU A 63 -11.63 10.73 -5.33
N SER A 64 -10.81 11.69 -5.78
CA SER A 64 -10.01 11.52 -7.00
C SER A 64 -8.63 12.15 -6.91
N LYS A 65 -7.67 11.52 -7.62
CA LYS A 65 -6.29 11.98 -7.84
C LYS A 65 -6.17 13.29 -8.65
N LYS A 66 -7.29 13.88 -9.09
CA LYS A 66 -7.29 15.03 -10.00
C LYS A 66 -6.65 16.24 -9.30
N GLY A 67 -5.74 16.93 -9.99
CA GLY A 67 -5.21 18.23 -9.58
C GLY A 67 -3.77 18.23 -9.06
N VAL A 68 -3.23 17.11 -8.56
CA VAL A 68 -1.90 17.13 -7.91
C VAL A 68 -0.70 17.06 -8.88
N PHE A 69 -0.87 16.48 -10.07
CA PHE A 69 0.15 16.49 -11.13
C PHE A 69 -0.33 17.18 -12.41
N ARG A 70 -1.29 18.10 -12.33
CA ARG A 70 -1.75 18.84 -13.54
C ARG A 70 -0.68 19.84 -13.95
N ASP A 71 -0.23 19.72 -15.19
CA ASP A 71 0.49 20.72 -16.01
C ASP A 71 1.32 21.77 -15.25
N PHE A 72 2.16 21.40 -14.27
CA PHE A 72 3.20 22.25 -13.65
C PHE A 72 2.83 23.70 -13.20
N ILE A 73 1.56 24.10 -13.23
CA ILE A 73 1.15 25.51 -13.07
C ILE A 73 0.98 25.90 -11.60
N ASP A 74 0.73 24.94 -10.69
CA ASP A 74 0.73 25.22 -9.26
C ASP A 74 1.14 23.99 -8.42
N VAL A 75 2.45 23.82 -8.26
CA VAL A 75 3.01 22.75 -7.41
C VAL A 75 2.59 22.95 -5.95
N ASP A 76 2.47 24.19 -5.49
CA ASP A 76 2.13 24.51 -4.10
C ASP A 76 0.69 24.12 -3.78
N GLU A 77 -0.27 24.40 -4.66
CA GLU A 77 -1.67 23.94 -4.50
C GLU A 77 -1.74 22.40 -4.44
N GLY A 78 -0.97 21.71 -5.28
CA GLY A 78 -0.87 20.25 -5.28
C GLY A 78 -0.32 19.69 -3.96
N LEU A 79 0.71 20.34 -3.39
CA LEU A 79 1.30 19.96 -2.11
C LEU A 79 0.36 20.25 -0.93
N ILE A 80 -0.33 21.40 -0.93
CA ILE A 80 -1.34 21.75 0.10
C ILE A 80 -2.44 20.70 0.10
N ARG A 81 -3.01 20.39 -1.07
CA ARG A 81 -4.04 19.36 -1.20
C ARG A 81 -3.58 17.98 -0.74
N ALA A 82 -2.33 17.62 -1.02
CA ALA A 82 -1.76 16.35 -0.56
C ALA A 82 -1.62 16.33 0.98
N LYS A 83 -1.21 17.44 1.61
CA LYS A 83 -1.17 17.57 3.07
C LYS A 83 -2.58 17.47 3.67
N ASP A 84 -3.51 18.29 3.20
CA ASP A 84 -4.90 18.33 3.68
C ASP A 84 -5.53 16.93 3.64
N PHE A 85 -5.38 16.22 2.52
CA PHE A 85 -5.90 14.87 2.40
C PHE A 85 -5.31 13.91 3.43
N LEU A 86 -4.00 13.93 3.65
CA LEU A 86 -3.33 13.03 4.59
C LEU A 86 -3.64 13.38 6.06
N GLU A 87 -3.89 14.66 6.37
CA GLU A 87 -4.35 15.09 7.70
C GLU A 87 -5.80 14.63 7.98
N GLU A 88 -6.68 14.74 6.98
CA GLU A 88 -8.07 14.27 7.07
C GLU A 88 -8.20 12.75 7.14
N ASN A 89 -7.20 12.03 6.64
CA ASN A 89 -7.20 10.57 6.53
C ASN A 89 -6.01 9.96 7.28
N PRO A 90 -5.96 10.04 8.63
CA PRO A 90 -4.76 9.69 9.40
C PRO A 90 -4.58 8.18 9.62
N ASP A 91 -5.55 7.34 9.26
CA ASP A 91 -5.57 5.91 9.55
C ASP A 91 -4.78 5.10 8.49
N PHE A 92 -3.55 5.55 8.21
CA PHE A 92 -2.64 4.94 7.24
C PHE A 92 -1.28 4.58 7.83
N TYR A 93 -0.64 3.59 7.20
CA TYR A 93 0.79 3.31 7.30
C TYR A 93 1.38 3.17 5.90
N TYR A 94 2.67 3.46 5.75
CA TYR A 94 3.32 3.33 4.45
C TYR A 94 4.78 2.88 4.56
N LEU A 95 5.26 2.36 3.43
CA LEU A 95 6.64 1.93 3.24
C LEU A 95 7.10 2.37 1.85
N SER A 96 8.39 2.64 1.72
CA SER A 96 9.01 3.02 0.45
C SER A 96 10.11 2.03 0.12
N ILE A 97 9.99 1.38 -1.03
CA ILE A 97 11.01 0.47 -1.56
C ILE A 97 11.92 1.28 -2.48
N SER A 98 13.19 1.39 -2.12
CA SER A 98 14.20 2.06 -2.92
C SER A 98 14.67 1.21 -4.10
N LYS A 99 15.23 1.89 -5.11
CA LYS A 99 15.93 1.20 -6.21
C LYS A 99 17.08 0.31 -5.71
N ALA A 100 17.79 0.73 -4.66
CA ALA A 100 18.90 -0.02 -4.11
C ALA A 100 18.46 -1.34 -3.44
N GLU A 101 17.32 -1.35 -2.76
CA GLU A 101 16.71 -2.57 -2.22
C GLU A 101 16.25 -3.49 -3.35
N ALA A 102 15.56 -2.92 -4.35
CA ALA A 102 15.08 -3.65 -5.53
C ALA A 102 16.20 -4.30 -6.36
N GLN A 103 17.44 -3.81 -6.26
CA GLN A 103 18.62 -4.41 -6.90
C GLN A 103 19.18 -5.61 -6.12
N LYS A 104 18.92 -5.69 -4.82
CA LYS A 104 19.45 -6.73 -3.92
C LYS A 104 18.44 -7.84 -3.63
N THR A 105 17.15 -7.50 -3.69
CA THR A 105 16.06 -8.40 -3.35
C THR A 105 14.98 -8.28 -4.42
N ASP A 106 14.36 -9.42 -4.74
CA ASP A 106 13.32 -9.46 -5.74
C ASP A 106 12.08 -8.64 -5.31
N MET A 107 11.46 -7.98 -6.29
CA MET A 107 10.37 -7.04 -6.03
C MET A 107 9.11 -7.71 -5.48
N HIS A 108 8.87 -8.99 -5.78
CA HIS A 108 7.71 -9.69 -5.24
C HIS A 108 7.87 -9.96 -3.73
N THR A 109 9.08 -10.32 -3.28
CA THR A 109 9.41 -10.46 -1.86
C THR A 109 9.34 -9.10 -1.16
N LEU A 110 9.90 -8.04 -1.73
CA LEU A 110 9.86 -6.71 -1.11
C LEU A 110 8.42 -6.21 -0.94
N ARG A 111 7.56 -6.38 -1.96
CA ARG A 111 6.15 -5.99 -1.88
C ARG A 111 5.36 -6.84 -0.88
N ALA A 112 5.57 -8.16 -0.88
CA ALA A 112 4.92 -9.04 0.10
C ALA A 112 5.32 -8.68 1.54
N ARG A 113 6.61 -8.44 1.79
CA ARG A 113 7.10 -8.01 3.10
C ARG A 113 6.54 -6.65 3.50
N ALA A 114 6.48 -5.69 2.59
CA ALA A 114 5.91 -4.37 2.89
C ALA A 114 4.42 -4.46 3.23
N ALA A 115 3.64 -5.19 2.42
CA ALA A 115 2.22 -5.41 2.68
C ALA A 115 2.00 -6.11 4.03
N ALA A 116 2.79 -7.14 4.34
CA ALA A 116 2.74 -7.82 5.62
C ALA A 116 3.07 -6.86 6.78
N THR A 117 4.16 -6.08 6.67
CA THR A 117 4.59 -5.13 7.70
C THR A 117 3.49 -4.13 8.01
N ILE A 118 2.87 -3.56 6.97
CA ILE A 118 1.76 -2.61 7.10
C ILE A 118 0.55 -3.27 7.77
N ALA A 119 0.15 -4.47 7.31
CA ALA A 119 -0.99 -5.18 7.88
C ALA A 119 -0.78 -5.55 9.35
N LEU A 120 0.40 -6.11 9.68
CA LEU A 120 0.77 -6.44 11.06
C LEU A 120 0.79 -5.21 11.94
N LYS A 121 1.28 -4.08 11.42
CA LYS A 121 1.28 -2.83 12.18
C LYS A 121 -0.12 -2.35 12.52
N PHE A 122 -1.07 -2.46 11.59
CA PHE A 122 -2.48 -2.20 11.89
C PHE A 122 -3.02 -3.15 12.96
N LEU A 123 -2.76 -4.45 12.85
CA LEU A 123 -3.24 -5.44 13.82
C LEU A 123 -2.61 -5.27 15.22
N SER A 124 -1.39 -4.73 15.29
CA SER A 124 -0.72 -4.40 16.55
C SER A 124 -1.25 -3.09 17.16
N ASP A 125 -1.37 -2.03 16.36
CA ASP A 125 -1.74 -0.70 16.87
C ASP A 125 -3.25 -0.51 17.05
N TYR A 126 -4.07 -1.23 16.29
CA TYR A 126 -5.52 -1.16 16.35
C TYR A 126 -6.01 -2.38 17.11
N ASP A 127 -6.80 -2.16 18.16
CA ASP A 127 -7.45 -3.22 18.93
C ASP A 127 -8.60 -3.83 18.10
N VAL A 128 -8.21 -4.66 17.14
CA VAL A 128 -9.11 -5.34 16.20
C VAL A 128 -8.87 -6.83 16.24
N ASP A 129 -9.97 -7.57 16.10
CA ASP A 129 -9.95 -9.02 15.99
C ASP A 129 -9.35 -9.43 14.62
N PRO A 130 -8.19 -10.11 14.59
CA PRO A 130 -7.58 -10.52 13.33
C PRO A 130 -8.47 -11.45 12.50
N GLU A 131 -9.31 -12.27 13.13
CA GLU A 131 -10.20 -13.23 12.44
C GLU A 131 -11.38 -12.53 11.77
N LYS A 132 -11.77 -11.37 12.30
CA LYS A 132 -12.80 -10.50 11.70
C LYS A 132 -12.20 -9.42 10.82
N THR A 133 -10.88 -9.33 10.71
CA THR A 133 -10.25 -8.36 9.82
C THR A 133 -10.07 -8.98 8.43
N THR A 134 -10.29 -8.19 7.38
CA THR A 134 -9.99 -8.59 6.00
C THR A 134 -8.94 -7.65 5.42
N ILE A 135 -7.84 -8.22 4.95
CA ILE A 135 -6.79 -7.49 4.23
C ILE A 135 -7.10 -7.62 2.74
N VAL A 136 -7.11 -6.51 2.01
CA VAL A 136 -7.40 -6.51 0.57
C VAL A 136 -6.33 -5.74 -0.19
N MET A 137 -5.86 -6.31 -1.28
CA MET A 137 -4.88 -5.71 -2.18
C MET A 137 -5.39 -5.68 -3.61
N ASP A 138 -5.01 -4.67 -4.39
CA ASP A 138 -5.20 -4.70 -5.85
C ASP A 138 -4.29 -5.77 -6.49
N ASP A 139 -4.76 -6.37 -7.57
CA ASP A 139 -3.99 -7.35 -8.32
C ASP A 139 -2.82 -6.68 -9.06
N LEU A 140 -1.61 -6.92 -8.56
CA LEU A 140 -0.36 -6.37 -9.06
C LEU A 140 0.04 -6.88 -10.46
N ASN A 141 -0.70 -7.83 -11.05
CA ASN A 141 -0.44 -8.42 -12.36
C ASN A 141 -0.79 -7.49 -13.53
N LYS A 142 -1.58 -6.44 -13.27
CA LYS A 142 -2.09 -5.49 -14.29
C LYS A 142 -0.98 -4.93 -15.17
N TYR A 143 0.19 -4.61 -14.59
CA TYR A 143 1.34 -4.08 -15.33
C TYR A 143 2.03 -5.12 -16.21
N GLN A 144 2.21 -6.36 -15.73
CA GLN A 144 2.78 -7.43 -16.55
C GLN A 144 1.89 -7.72 -17.76
N ARG A 145 0.57 -7.81 -17.57
CA ARG A 145 -0.38 -8.06 -18.66
C ARG A 145 -0.42 -6.91 -19.67
N ASN A 146 -0.40 -5.65 -19.21
CA ASN A 146 -0.40 -4.49 -20.10
C ASN A 146 0.94 -4.33 -20.87
N HIS A 147 2.07 -4.63 -20.24
CA HIS A 147 3.38 -4.60 -20.89
C HIS A 147 3.52 -5.75 -21.90
N LEU A 148 3.02 -6.94 -21.58
CA LEU A 148 2.93 -8.07 -22.52
C LEU A 148 2.05 -7.71 -23.72
N LYS A 149 0.84 -7.17 -23.51
CA LYS A 149 -0.04 -6.73 -24.61
C LYS A 149 0.63 -5.72 -25.55
N ARG A 150 1.40 -4.76 -25.02
CA ARG A 150 2.15 -3.78 -25.84
C ARG A 150 3.32 -4.39 -26.62
N ARG A 151 3.95 -5.45 -26.11
CA ARG A 151 5.05 -6.17 -26.79
C ARG A 151 4.58 -7.28 -27.73
N MET A 152 3.39 -7.83 -27.52
CA MET A 152 2.82 -8.90 -28.33
C MET A 152 2.52 -8.49 -29.79
N HIS A 153 2.41 -7.19 -30.09
CA HIS A 153 2.38 -6.72 -31.48
C HIS A 153 3.72 -6.91 -32.23
N LYS A 154 4.80 -7.37 -31.58
CA LYS A 154 6.15 -7.45 -32.18
C LYS A 154 6.84 -8.82 -32.12
N LEU A 155 6.27 -9.84 -31.46
CA LEU A 155 6.92 -11.17 -31.36
C LEU A 155 5.90 -12.32 -31.37
N PRO A 156 5.96 -13.26 -32.36
CA PRO A 156 4.94 -14.30 -32.55
C PRO A 156 5.07 -15.54 -31.64
N GLN A 157 5.95 -15.56 -30.63
CA GLN A 157 6.19 -16.77 -29.80
C GLN A 157 6.34 -16.48 -28.29
N PHE A 158 5.47 -15.66 -27.71
CA PHE A 158 5.47 -15.46 -26.27
C PHE A 158 4.47 -16.38 -25.57
N THR A 159 4.98 -17.31 -24.76
CA THR A 159 4.17 -18.09 -23.82
C THR A 159 3.66 -17.16 -22.73
N ILE A 160 2.34 -17.12 -22.54
CA ILE A 160 1.71 -16.41 -21.43
C ILE A 160 2.18 -17.11 -20.14
N PRO A 161 2.75 -16.39 -19.16
CA PRO A 161 3.12 -16.99 -17.88
C PRO A 161 1.91 -17.72 -17.30
N THR A 162 2.09 -18.97 -16.86
CA THR A 162 1.04 -19.69 -16.16
C THR A 162 0.67 -18.91 -14.88
N ASP A 163 -0.56 -19.09 -14.38
CA ASP A 163 -1.04 -18.33 -13.20
C ASP A 163 -0.12 -18.50 -11.98
N LYS A 164 0.52 -19.67 -11.86
CA LYS A 164 1.51 -20.03 -10.83
C LYS A 164 2.86 -19.29 -10.93
N ASP A 165 3.12 -18.61 -12.04
CA ASP A 165 4.31 -17.79 -12.26
C ASP A 165 3.99 -16.30 -12.33
N SER A 166 2.73 -15.92 -12.17
CA SER A 166 2.34 -14.51 -12.17
C SER A 166 2.98 -13.76 -11.00
N PHE A 167 3.26 -12.48 -11.19
CA PHE A 167 3.87 -11.65 -10.15
C PHE A 167 3.01 -11.62 -8.89
N SER A 168 1.70 -11.43 -9.03
CA SER A 168 0.78 -11.43 -7.90
C SER A 168 0.71 -12.77 -7.22
N TYR A 169 0.77 -13.89 -7.95
CA TYR A 169 0.81 -15.20 -7.30
C TYR A 169 2.02 -15.31 -6.36
N ARG A 170 3.21 -14.87 -6.81
CA ARG A 170 4.42 -14.90 -5.97
C ARG A 170 4.34 -13.97 -4.76
N VAL A 171 3.73 -12.79 -4.92
CA VAL A 171 3.46 -11.87 -3.80
C VAL A 171 2.52 -12.51 -2.79
N ASN A 172 1.37 -13.01 -3.23
CA ASN A 172 0.37 -13.62 -2.35
C ASN A 172 0.93 -14.86 -1.63
N LYS A 173 1.63 -15.75 -2.35
CA LYS A 173 2.27 -16.92 -1.73
C LYS A 173 3.27 -16.54 -0.63
N LYS A 174 4.03 -15.47 -0.83
CA LYS A 174 4.99 -15.00 0.18
C LYS A 174 4.29 -14.33 1.36
N LEU A 175 3.21 -13.59 1.09
CA LEU A 175 2.37 -12.98 2.11
C LEU A 175 1.71 -14.04 2.99
N ASP A 176 1.17 -15.09 2.38
CA ASP A 176 0.64 -16.28 3.07
C ASP A 176 1.65 -16.90 4.03
N GLN A 177 2.89 -17.08 3.56
CA GLN A 177 3.97 -17.61 4.38
C GLN A 177 4.19 -16.73 5.62
N ILE A 178 4.28 -15.41 5.44
CA ILE A 178 4.54 -14.47 6.55
C ILE A 178 3.38 -14.47 7.54
N PHE A 179 2.13 -14.46 7.06
CA PHE A 179 0.97 -14.49 7.95
C PHE A 179 0.86 -15.81 8.72
N CYS A 180 1.16 -16.94 8.07
CA CYS A 180 1.27 -18.23 8.73
C CYS A 180 2.32 -18.21 9.84
N GLU A 181 3.52 -17.66 9.57
CA GLU A 181 4.60 -17.51 10.55
C GLU A 181 4.20 -16.62 11.74
N SER A 182 3.35 -15.62 11.52
CA SER A 182 2.79 -14.77 12.59
C SER A 182 1.61 -15.37 13.35
N GLY A 183 1.15 -16.57 12.98
CA GLY A 183 -0.04 -17.19 13.58
C GLY A 183 -1.34 -16.45 13.23
N ILE A 184 -1.34 -15.65 12.17
CA ILE A 184 -2.49 -14.84 11.76
C ILE A 184 -3.35 -15.64 10.78
N THR A 185 -4.63 -15.76 11.14
CA THR A 185 -5.69 -16.40 10.36
C THR A 185 -6.52 -15.39 9.57
N THR A 186 -6.13 -14.11 9.60
CA THR A 186 -6.79 -13.01 8.88
C THR A 186 -6.92 -13.35 7.41
N ARG A 187 -8.13 -13.15 6.88
CA ARG A 187 -8.39 -13.34 5.46
C ARG A 187 -7.68 -12.24 4.67
N HIS A 188 -6.74 -12.61 3.82
CA HIS A 188 -6.17 -11.70 2.83
C HIS A 188 -6.74 -12.03 1.44
N LEU A 189 -7.01 -11.01 0.63
CA LEU A 189 -7.62 -11.12 -0.69
C LEU A 189 -6.87 -10.24 -1.69
N SER A 190 -6.39 -10.84 -2.78
CA SER A 190 -5.96 -10.11 -3.97
C SER A 190 -7.11 -10.06 -4.96
N ARG A 191 -7.55 -8.86 -5.37
CA ARG A 191 -8.68 -8.69 -6.30
C ARG A 191 -8.32 -7.73 -7.42
N GLU A 192 -8.69 -8.08 -8.65
CA GLU A 192 -8.60 -7.15 -9.78
C GLU A 192 -9.53 -5.96 -9.57
N ASN A 193 -9.03 -4.75 -9.86
CA ASN A 193 -9.76 -3.49 -9.74
C ASN A 193 -10.17 -3.15 -8.30
N ALA A 194 -9.47 -3.67 -7.29
CA ALA A 194 -9.74 -3.31 -5.90
C ALA A 194 -9.55 -1.79 -5.69
N ASP A 195 -8.61 -1.19 -6.44
CA ASP A 195 -8.34 0.26 -6.56
C ASP A 195 -9.54 1.10 -7.02
N LYS A 196 -10.64 0.48 -7.46
CA LYS A 196 -11.85 1.16 -7.94
C LYS A 196 -13.13 0.78 -7.19
N GLU A 197 -13.11 -0.38 -6.53
CA GLU A 197 -14.29 -1.01 -5.96
C GLU A 197 -14.28 -1.03 -4.43
N ILE A 198 -13.11 -1.06 -3.80
CA ILE A 198 -12.97 -1.30 -2.37
C ILE A 198 -12.44 -0.03 -1.70
N SER A 199 -13.27 0.61 -0.88
CA SER A 199 -12.98 1.92 -0.27
C SER A 199 -11.60 1.99 0.40
N ALA A 200 -11.22 0.96 1.15
CA ALA A 200 -9.95 0.92 1.84
C ALA A 200 -8.76 0.87 0.87
N VAL A 201 -8.90 0.17 -0.26
CA VAL A 201 -7.85 0.11 -1.30
C VAL A 201 -7.81 1.42 -2.09
N ILE A 202 -8.98 2.01 -2.41
CA ILE A 202 -9.05 3.36 -3.01
C ILE A 202 -8.34 4.39 -2.14
N LYS A 203 -8.55 4.35 -0.81
CA LYS A 203 -7.87 5.22 0.15
C LYS A 203 -6.36 4.96 0.18
N ALA A 204 -5.94 3.70 0.23
CA ALA A 204 -4.54 3.34 0.19
C ALA A 204 -3.84 3.85 -1.09
N ASP A 205 -4.49 3.72 -2.24
CA ASP A 205 -4.01 4.25 -3.53
C ASP A 205 -3.83 5.77 -3.50
N LEU A 206 -4.82 6.49 -2.97
CA LEU A 206 -4.76 7.94 -2.81
C LEU A 206 -3.66 8.36 -1.83
N VAL A 207 -3.51 7.67 -0.70
CA VAL A 207 -2.43 7.91 0.27
C VAL A 207 -1.07 7.70 -0.39
N ALA A 208 -0.85 6.56 -1.06
CA ALA A 208 0.41 6.28 -1.74
C ALA A 208 0.72 7.33 -2.82
N PHE A 209 -0.29 7.79 -3.54
CA PHE A 209 -0.17 8.83 -4.56
C PHE A 209 0.20 10.20 -3.96
N TYR A 210 -0.49 10.66 -2.91
CA TYR A 210 -0.20 11.96 -2.30
C TYR A 210 1.11 11.97 -1.52
N LEU A 211 1.48 10.88 -0.84
CA LEU A 211 2.82 10.72 -0.26
C LEU A 211 3.89 10.81 -1.34
N SER A 212 3.66 10.17 -2.50
CA SER A 212 4.60 10.26 -3.63
C SER A 212 4.70 11.70 -4.14
N ALA A 213 3.59 12.42 -4.29
CA ALA A 213 3.60 13.82 -4.70
C ALA A 213 4.41 14.70 -3.73
N LEU A 214 4.18 14.55 -2.42
CA LEU A 214 4.95 15.27 -1.41
C LEU A 214 6.45 14.97 -1.48
N ASN A 215 6.82 13.71 -1.66
CA ASN A 215 8.23 13.29 -1.70
C ASN A 215 8.94 13.68 -3.02
N PHE A 216 8.22 13.72 -4.15
CA PHE A 216 8.79 14.08 -5.46
C PHE A 216 8.78 15.58 -5.73
N CYS A 217 7.73 16.29 -5.29
CA CYS A 217 7.52 17.71 -5.60
C CYS A 217 7.83 18.64 -4.42
N GLY A 218 7.77 18.16 -3.18
CA GLY A 218 7.91 18.99 -1.98
C GLY A 218 9.33 19.49 -1.70
N ASN A 219 10.35 18.96 -2.40
CA ASN A 219 11.75 19.36 -2.27
C ASN A 219 12.31 19.31 -0.82
N GLU A 220 11.64 18.60 0.10
CA GLU A 220 12.03 18.52 1.49
C GLU A 220 13.12 17.45 1.72
N LYS A 221 14.02 17.73 2.68
CA LYS A 221 15.04 16.79 3.14
C LYS A 221 14.49 15.75 4.12
N GLU A 222 13.29 15.99 4.66
CA GLU A 222 12.62 15.15 5.66
C GLU A 222 11.41 14.46 5.04
N TRP A 223 11.09 13.26 5.54
CA TRP A 223 9.95 12.49 5.06
C TRP A 223 8.66 12.99 5.71
N TYR A 224 7.66 13.33 4.90
CA TYR A 224 6.35 13.70 5.40
C TYR A 224 5.71 12.53 6.15
N TYR A 225 5.09 12.81 7.29
CA TYR A 225 4.44 11.80 8.14
C TYR A 225 5.36 10.64 8.55
N ASP A 226 6.62 10.92 8.90
CA ASP A 226 7.60 9.90 9.28
C ASP A 226 7.12 8.97 10.41
N HIS A 227 6.29 9.48 11.33
CA HIS A 227 5.65 8.68 12.38
C HIS A 227 4.64 7.62 11.88
N ARG A 228 4.25 7.67 10.61
CA ARG A 228 3.40 6.66 9.91
C ARG A 228 4.22 5.81 8.92
N ARG A 229 5.51 6.10 8.78
CA ARG A 229 6.41 5.34 7.93
C ARG A 229 6.93 4.12 8.68
N LEU A 230 7.04 3.00 7.98
CA LEU A 230 7.60 1.75 8.51
C LEU A 230 8.93 1.41 7.80
N ASP A 231 9.74 0.55 8.41
CA ASP A 231 10.92 -0.06 7.78
C ASP A 231 10.65 -1.57 7.58
N LEU A 232 11.15 -2.14 6.48
CA LEU A 232 11.07 -3.59 6.22
C LEU A 232 11.80 -4.43 7.28
N LYS A 233 12.71 -3.83 8.03
CA LYS A 233 13.40 -4.45 9.18
C LYS A 233 12.48 -4.68 10.36
N ASP A 234 11.37 -3.95 10.47
CA ASP A 234 10.43 -4.06 11.58
C ASP A 234 9.57 -5.33 11.49
N LEU A 235 9.55 -5.99 10.32
CA LEU A 235 8.71 -7.15 10.06
C LEU A 235 8.91 -8.27 11.09
N ASP A 236 10.15 -8.66 11.38
CA ASP A 236 10.45 -9.78 12.27
C ASP A 236 10.00 -9.49 13.71
N SER A 237 10.12 -8.23 14.15
CA SER A 237 9.61 -7.80 15.46
C SER A 237 8.09 -7.81 15.50
N LEU A 238 7.41 -7.33 14.45
CA LEU A 238 5.95 -7.30 14.37
C LEU A 238 5.33 -8.70 14.32
N VAL A 239 5.97 -9.63 13.59
CA VAL A 239 5.56 -11.04 13.57
C VAL A 239 5.57 -11.62 14.99
N LYS A 240 6.64 -11.38 15.76
CA LYS A 240 6.75 -11.86 17.14
C LYS A 240 5.75 -11.20 18.07
N GLU A 241 5.57 -9.89 17.93
CA GLU A 241 4.62 -9.11 18.73
C GLU A 241 3.20 -9.64 18.56
N VAL A 242 2.71 -9.72 17.31
CA VAL A 242 1.34 -10.17 17.03
C VAL A 242 1.14 -11.65 17.42
N ALA A 243 2.15 -12.50 17.20
CA ALA A 243 2.08 -13.90 17.63
C ALA A 243 1.96 -14.03 19.17
N SER A 244 2.66 -13.18 19.93
CA SER A 244 2.61 -13.20 21.39
C SER A 244 1.27 -12.77 21.98
N CYS A 245 0.56 -11.86 21.30
CA CYS A 245 -0.76 -11.38 21.72
C CYS A 245 -1.86 -12.45 21.63
N LYS A 246 -1.64 -13.55 20.90
CA LYS A 246 -2.61 -14.66 20.77
C LYS A 246 -2.47 -15.77 21.82
N LEU A 247 -1.48 -15.67 22.72
CA LEU A 247 -1.21 -16.67 23.77
C LEU A 247 -1.87 -16.33 25.12
N ILE A 248 -2.80 -15.38 25.15
CA ILE A 248 -3.59 -14.98 26.33
C ILE A 248 -5.06 -15.29 26.06
#